data_AF-A0A838TS02-F1
#
_entry.id   AF-A0A838TS02-F1
#
_cell.length_a   1.000
_cell.length_b   1.000
_cell.length_c   1.000
_cell.angle_alpha   90.00
_cell.angle_beta   90.00
_cell.angle_gamma   90.00
#
_symmetry.space_group_name_H-M   'P 1'
#
loop_
_entity.id
_entity.type
_entity.pdbx_description
1 polymer ?
#
loop_
_entity_poly.entity_id
_entity_poly.type
_entity_poly.pdbx_seq_one_letter_code
_entity_poly.pdbx_strand_id
1 'polypeptide(L)'
;MLTTTEKNFIRDWEIQKEGPKWKYYLQYIIAWSTVIFLSAFFLLKVLMSDRSMGGWTSFYIIAPLSVVLAALITHLVYQTNEKKLKSILDRASHK
;
A
#
# COMPACT_ATOMS: atom_id res chain seq x y z
N MET A 1 -27.05 -4.84 -13.12
CA MET A 1 -27.29 -3.56 -12.42
C MET A 1 -26.29 -3.41 -11.28
N LEU A 2 -25.48 -2.35 -11.29
CA LEU A 2 -24.44 -2.09 -10.29
C LEU A 2 -25.03 -1.46 -9.03
N THR A 3 -24.53 -1.86 -7.86
CA THR A 3 -24.88 -1.21 -6.59
C THR A 3 -24.22 0.16 -6.47
N THR A 4 -24.76 1.05 -5.63
CA THR A 4 -24.18 2.38 -5.38
C THR A 4 -22.74 2.29 -4.84
N THR A 5 -22.48 1.32 -3.97
CA THR A 5 -21.13 1.06 -3.43
C THR A 5 -20.13 0.67 -4.51
N GLU A 6 -20.55 -0.13 -5.50
CA GLU A 6 -19.69 -0.55 -6.60
C GLU A 6 -19.40 0.61 -7.56
N LYS A 7 -20.38 1.47 -7.82
CA LYS A 7 -20.18 2.68 -8.62
C LYS A 7 -19.16 3.62 -7.95
N ASN A 8 -19.28 3.83 -6.64
CA ASN A 8 -18.32 4.63 -5.89
C ASN A 8 -16.92 4.01 -5.93
N PHE A 9 -16.81 2.69 -5.72
CA PHE A 9 -15.53 1.99 -5.82
C PHE A 9 -14.87 2.16 -7.21
N ILE A 10 -15.62 1.97 -8.30
CA ILE A 10 -15.09 2.12 -9.66
C ILE A 10 -14.55 3.54 -9.86
N ARG A 11 -15.37 4.55 -9.55
CA ARG A 11 -15.00 5.96 -9.69
C ARG A 11 -13.75 6.29 -8.88
N ASP A 12 -13.73 5.92 -7.60
CA ASP A 12 -12.62 6.24 -6.71
C ASP A 12 -11.34 5.50 -7.13
N TRP A 13 -11.47 4.26 -7.61
CA TRP A 13 -10.34 3.48 -8.13
C TRP A 13 -9.81 4.01 -9.47
N GLU A 14 -10.67 4.50 -10.35
CA GLU A 14 -10.28 5.17 -11.60
C GLU A 14 -9.52 6.46 -11.32
N ILE A 15 -10.01 7.28 -10.38
CA ILE A 15 -9.32 8.51 -9.93
C ILE A 15 -7.95 8.16 -9.32
N GLN A 16 -7.87 7.13 -8.48
CA GLN A 16 -6.59 6.72 -7.88
C GLN A 16 -5.57 6.26 -8.92
N LYS A 17 -6.02 5.58 -9.99
CA LYS A 17 -5.17 5.12 -11.09
C LYS A 17 -4.96 6.17 -12.19
N GLU A 18 -5.49 7.37 -12.03
CA GLU A 18 -5.47 8.38 -13.08
C GLU A 18 -4.02 8.77 -13.43
N GLY A 19 -3.65 8.56 -14.70
CA GLY A 19 -2.31 8.78 -15.21
C GLY A 19 -1.46 7.50 -15.32
N PRO A 20 -0.12 7.64 -15.38
CA PRO A 20 0.75 6.50 -15.61
C PRO A 20 0.88 5.62 -14.36
N LYS A 21 0.90 4.30 -14.55
CA LYS A 21 0.95 3.30 -13.45
C LYS A 21 2.07 3.56 -12.44
N TRP A 22 3.24 4.01 -12.90
CA TRP A 22 4.37 4.29 -12.02
C TRP A 22 4.08 5.42 -11.01
N LYS A 23 3.22 6.39 -11.36
CA LYS A 23 2.84 7.49 -10.48
C LYS A 23 2.07 6.98 -9.26
N TYR A 24 1.12 6.07 -9.48
CA TYR A 24 0.43 5.36 -8.39
C TYR A 24 1.46 4.65 -7.49
N TYR A 25 2.32 3.82 -8.08
CA TYR A 25 3.29 3.05 -7.30
C TYR A 25 4.21 3.97 -6.49
N LEU A 26 4.76 5.02 -7.10
CA LEU A 26 5.65 5.94 -6.41
C LEU A 26 4.96 6.65 -5.25
N GLN A 27 3.75 7.19 -5.47
CA GLN A 27 2.99 7.89 -4.44
C GLN A 27 2.69 6.98 -3.24
N TYR A 28 2.18 5.78 -3.49
CA TYR A 28 1.80 4.86 -2.43
C TYR A 28 3.00 4.20 -1.76
N ILE A 29 4.09 3.92 -2.49
CA ILE A 29 5.34 3.41 -1.88
C ILE A 29 5.93 4.46 -0.94
N ILE A 30 5.97 5.73 -1.31
CA ILE A 30 6.50 6.79 -0.44
C ILE A 30 5.62 6.95 0.80
N ALA A 31 4.29 7.01 0.62
CA ALA A 31 3.34 7.13 1.73
C ALA A 31 3.45 5.94 2.69
N TRP A 32 3.36 4.70 2.18
CA TRP A 32 3.42 3.50 3.01
C TRP A 32 4.80 3.27 3.61
N SER A 33 5.89 3.57 2.90
CA SER A 33 7.24 3.39 3.46
C SER A 33 7.47 4.31 4.65
N THR A 34 6.93 5.53 4.62
CA THR A 34 6.95 6.46 5.76
C THR A 34 6.18 5.90 6.95
N VAL A 35 4.94 5.44 6.72
CA VAL A 35 4.09 4.86 7.79
C VAL A 35 4.73 3.62 8.40
N ILE A 36 5.23 2.70 7.57
CA ILE A 36 5.87 1.45 8.00
C ILE A 36 7.18 1.76 8.74
N PHE A 37 8.00 2.66 8.20
CA PHE A 37 9.25 3.07 8.83
C PHE A 37 9.00 3.61 10.23
N LEU A 38 8.11 4.60 10.37
CA LEU A 38 7.80 5.19 11.66
C LEU A 38 7.25 4.14 12.63
N SER A 39 6.27 3.35 12.19
CA SER A 39 5.65 2.31 13.03
C SER A 39 6.69 1.29 13.50
N ALA A 40 7.50 0.76 12.58
CA ALA A 40 8.54 -0.22 12.90
C ALA A 40 9.64 0.36 13.80
N PHE A 41 10.05 1.60 13.54
CA PHE A 41 11.06 2.29 14.33
C PHE A 41 10.59 2.52 15.77
N PHE A 42 9.37 3.03 15.95
CA PHE A 42 8.79 3.21 17.28
C PHE A 42 8.56 1.88 18.00
N LEU A 43 8.03 0.87 17.31
CA LEU A 43 7.85 -0.46 17.88
C LEU A 43 9.20 -1.06 18.33
N LEU A 44 10.25 -0.93 17.52
CA LEU A 44 11.57 -1.41 17.91
C LEU A 44 12.09 -0.67 19.15
N LYS A 45 11.91 0.65 19.22
CA LYS A 45 12.35 1.46 20.37
C LYS A 45 11.61 1.12 21.66
N VAL A 46 10.30 0.87 21.57
CA VAL A 46 9.48 0.48 22.73
C VAL A 46 9.82 -0.94 23.19
N LEU A 47 9.95 -1.88 22.27
CA LEU A 47 10.17 -3.30 22.60
C LEU A 47 11.62 -3.62 22.98
N MET A 48 12.59 -2.86 22.47
CA MET A 48 14.02 -3.06 22.71
C MET A 48 14.65 -1.87 23.44
N SER A 49 13.97 -1.38 24.49
CA SER A 49 14.42 -0.26 25.33
C SER A 49 15.84 -0.43 25.90
N ASP A 50 16.32 -1.67 26.05
CA ASP A 50 17.56 -1.99 26.79
C ASP A 50 18.67 -2.58 25.89
N ARG A 51 18.44 -2.70 24.57
CA ARG A 51 19.45 -3.25 23.64
C ARG A 51 20.10 -2.15 22.80
N SER A 52 21.41 -2.26 22.61
CA SER A 52 22.24 -1.45 21.70
C SER A 52 21.74 -1.40 20.24
N MET A 53 20.76 -2.23 19.88
CA MET A 53 19.98 -2.17 18.64
C MET A 53 19.18 -0.88 18.47
N GLY A 54 19.18 0.04 19.44
CA GLY A 54 18.63 1.40 19.26
C GLY A 54 19.51 2.36 18.45
N GLY A 55 20.71 1.95 18.02
CA GLY A 55 21.67 2.80 17.29
C GLY A 55 21.47 2.85 15.76
N TRP A 56 22.44 3.43 15.07
CA TRP A 56 22.44 3.62 13.61
C TRP A 56 22.19 2.35 12.79
N THR A 57 22.59 1.18 13.30
CA THR A 57 22.41 -0.12 12.65
C THR A 57 20.94 -0.48 12.42
N SER A 58 20.03 -0.16 13.35
CA SER A 58 18.61 -0.45 13.15
C SER A 58 18.01 0.43 12.06
N PHE A 59 18.48 1.67 11.92
CA PHE A 59 18.04 2.58 10.86
C PHE A 59 18.39 2.00 9.48
N TYR A 60 19.62 1.53 9.29
CA TYR A 60 20.08 0.93 8.03
C TYR A 60 19.34 -0.36 7.64
N ILE A 61 18.71 -1.05 8.60
CA ILE A 61 17.91 -2.25 8.33
C ILE A 61 16.43 -1.88 8.11
N ILE A 62 15.86 -1.03 8.97
CA ILE A 62 14.44 -0.68 8.93
C ILE A 62 14.11 0.15 7.68
N ALA A 63 14.98 1.08 7.27
CA ALA A 63 14.73 1.94 6.12
C ALA A 63 14.58 1.18 4.79
N PRO A 64 15.51 0.30 4.37
CA PRO A 64 15.28 -0.49 3.16
C PRO A 64 14.13 -1.47 3.32
N LEU A 65 13.94 -2.05 4.51
CA LEU A 65 12.84 -2.99 4.75
C LEU A 65 11.46 -2.31 4.62
N SER A 66 11.31 -1.07 5.09
CA SER A 66 10.05 -0.34 4.98
C SER A 66 9.68 -0.03 3.54
N VAL A 67 10.66 0.30 2.69
CA VAL A 67 10.45 0.52 1.24
C VAL A 67 10.02 -0.77 0.55
N VAL A 68 10.70 -1.89 0.84
CA VAL A 68 10.34 -3.19 0.26
C VAL A 68 8.93 -3.61 0.66
N LEU A 69 8.59 -3.48 1.95
CA LEU A 69 7.24 -3.78 2.44
C LEU A 69 6.19 -2.86 1.83
N ALA A 70 6.47 -1.56 1.69
CA ALA A 70 5.59 -0.61 1.04
C ALA A 70 5.34 -0.97 -0.43
N ALA A 71 6.37 -1.40 -1.16
CA ALA A 71 6.24 -1.88 -2.53
C ALA A 71 5.38 -3.13 -2.63
N LEU A 72 5.58 -4.11 -1.75
CA LEU A 72 4.76 -5.32 -1.68
C LEU A 72 3.30 -5.01 -1.36
N ILE A 73 3.03 -4.19 -0.35
CA ILE A 73 1.68 -3.78 0.04
C ILE A 73 1.00 -3.03 -1.12
N THR A 74 1.69 -2.06 -1.71
CA THR A 74 1.16 -1.28 -2.84
C THR A 74 0.81 -2.19 -4.02
N HIS A 75 1.67 -3.16 -4.32
CA HIS A 75 1.44 -4.13 -5.39
C HIS A 75 0.24 -5.04 -5.09
N LEU A 76 0.15 -5.59 -3.88
CA LEU A 76 -0.96 -6.45 -3.46
C LEU A 76 -2.30 -5.71 -3.47
N VAL A 77 -2.34 -4.48 -2.98
CA VAL A 77 -3.54 -3.63 -3.02
C VAL A 77 -3.96 -3.37 -4.46
N TYR A 78 -3.00 -3.02 -5.34
CA TYR A 78 -3.27 -2.80 -6.75
C TYR A 78 -3.88 -4.04 -7.40
N GLN A 79 -3.26 -5.22 -7.22
CA GLN A 79 -3.79 -6.46 -7.79
C GLN A 79 -5.17 -6.81 -7.24
N THR A 80 -5.41 -6.62 -5.95
CA THR A 80 -6.70 -6.94 -5.31
C THR A 80 -7.81 -6.04 -5.85
N ASN A 81 -7.53 -4.74 -5.99
CA ASN A 81 -8.49 -3.79 -6.52
C ASN A 81 -8.76 -4.01 -8.02
N GLU A 82 -7.74 -4.37 -8.80
CA GLU A 82 -7.92 -4.77 -10.21
C GLU A 82 -8.78 -6.03 -10.35
N LYS A 83 -8.52 -7.07 -9.52
CA LYS A 83 -9.35 -8.28 -9.49
C LYS A 83 -10.80 -7.96 -9.13
N LYS A 84 -11.01 -7.08 -8.14
CA LYS A 84 -12.34 -6.63 -7.74
C LYS A 84 -13.04 -5.85 -8.87
N LEU A 85 -12.34 -4.94 -9.53
CA LEU A 85 -12.85 -4.19 -10.68
C LEU A 85 -13.29 -5.14 -11.80
N LYS A 86 -12.41 -6.07 -12.19
CA LYS A 86 -12.71 -7.06 -13.23
C LYS A 86 -13.94 -7.90 -12.88
N SER A 87 -14.02 -8.39 -11.64
CA SER A 87 -15.18 -9.16 -11.16
C SER A 87 -16.49 -8.37 -11.23
N ILE A 88 -16.47 -7.08 -10.92
CA ILE A 88 -17.65 -6.21 -11.02
C ILE A 88 -18.07 -6.01 -12.49
N LEU A 89 -17.10 -5.79 -13.39
CA LEU A 89 -17.34 -5.58 -14.82
C LEU A 89 -17.85 -6.86 -15.50
N ASP A 90 -17.26 -8.01 -15.24
CA ASP A 90 -17.69 -9.30 -15.80
C ASP A 90 -19.13 -9.63 -15.40
N ARG A 91 -19.51 -9.34 -14.15
CA ARG A 91 -20.89 -9.51 -13.68
C ARG A 91 -21.85 -8.49 -14.31
N ALA A 92 -21.35 -7.31 -14.67
CA ALA A 92 -22.15 -6.28 -15.31
C ALA A 92 -22.36 -6.54 -16.82
N SER A 93 -21.42 -7.20 -17.50
CA SER A 93 -21.51 -7.54 -18.92
C SER A 93 -22.34 -8.79 -19.22
N HIS A 94 -22.45 -9.71 -18.26
CA HIS A 94 -23.31 -10.90 -18.37
C HIS A 94 -24.79 -10.65 -18.02
N LYS A 95 -25.21 -9.39 -17.84
CA LYS A 95 -26.60 -8.98 -17.63
C LYS A 95 -27.04 -8.01 -18.71
#